data_AF-A0A1Z8JUG3-F1
#
_entry.id   AF-A0A1Z8JUG3-F1
#
_cell.length_a   1.000
_cell.length_b   1.000
_cell.length_c   1.000
_cell.angle_alpha   90.00
_cell.angle_beta   90.00
_cell.angle_gamma   90.00
#
_symmetry.space_group_name_H-M   'P 1'
#
loop_
_entity.id
_entity.type
_entity.pdbx_description
1 polymer ?
#
loop_
_entity_poly.entity_id
_entity_poly.type
_entity_poly.pdbx_seq_one_letter_code
_entity_poly.pdbx_strand_id
1 'polypeptide(L)'
;MRFQATLLRAFRRTTRPAYGLSRFRCLSTSTAPKRHFNSQYGFILGATGVTLSTVYFLSKSLQSDDATDSVSVINSVDALPMTVKEPLQTNYDLIGYGIREVSFLKFKVYALGLYIAHDDVPLVSSILNSKFLESFYEDDVNSENQNKKHSENLSVALSDPNVSNILIKNLISSGVRFTARICAIRNTDLSHLRDGFIRTIKNNPNYKKIMKEKDQNEANRVIHGLDELRDVFNRAKVSARKNSLVYMEIDENQYIRVSVQTADKNGKHNEPRFIGTVHEPLVTELLFESYLGAEKPLVKSVQETCKNSLVTACS
;
A
#
# COMPACT_ATOMS: atom_id res chain seq x y z
N MET A 1 -8.82 19.05 -50.47
CA MET A 1 -8.33 20.44 -50.30
C MET A 1 -7.72 20.54 -48.91
N ARG A 2 -6.38 20.58 -48.77
CA ARG A 2 -5.58 21.81 -48.63
C ARG A 2 -6.10 22.76 -47.53
N PHE A 3 -5.54 22.60 -46.34
CA PHE A 3 -5.25 23.73 -45.44
C PHE A 3 -3.74 23.78 -45.23
N GLN A 4 -3.10 24.85 -45.70
CA GLN A 4 -1.74 25.24 -45.32
C GLN A 4 -1.85 26.50 -44.47
N ALA A 5 -1.14 26.55 -43.34
CA ALA A 5 -0.78 27.80 -42.67
C ALA A 5 0.51 27.56 -41.87
N THR A 6 1.64 27.76 -42.54
CA THR A 6 2.97 27.78 -41.93
C THR A 6 3.20 29.12 -41.25
N LEU A 7 3.79 29.17 -40.05
CA LEU A 7 4.78 30.21 -39.72
C LEU A 7 5.68 29.83 -38.52
N LEU A 8 6.99 29.79 -38.78
CA LEU A 8 8.04 29.72 -37.77
C LEU A 8 8.50 31.14 -37.39
N ARG A 9 8.93 31.32 -36.13
CA ARG A 9 10.27 31.83 -35.70
C ARG A 9 10.16 32.32 -34.26
N ALA A 10 10.83 31.70 -33.28
CA ALA A 10 12.28 31.64 -33.03
C ALA A 10 12.80 32.86 -32.24
N PHE A 11 13.27 32.60 -31.01
CA PHE A 11 14.28 33.40 -30.34
C PHE A 11 15.41 32.47 -29.86
N ARG A 12 16.63 32.73 -30.34
CA ARG A 12 17.89 32.11 -29.88
C ARG A 12 18.78 33.21 -29.31
N ARG A 13 19.37 32.95 -28.14
CA ARG A 13 20.69 33.44 -27.64
C ARG A 13 20.92 32.72 -26.30
N THR A 14 21.81 31.73 -26.17
CA THR A 14 23.28 31.87 -25.95
C THR A 14 23.58 32.86 -24.82
N THR A 15 24.19 32.51 -23.67
CA THR A 15 25.50 31.81 -23.53
C THR A 15 25.73 31.20 -22.13
N ARG A 16 26.62 30.20 -22.04
CA ARG A 16 27.46 29.80 -20.86
C ARG A 16 28.90 30.36 -21.11
N PRO A 17 29.84 30.49 -20.14
CA PRO A 17 30.20 29.59 -19.01
C PRO A 17 29.96 30.28 -17.63
N ALA A 18 30.66 30.10 -16.49
CA ALA A 18 31.95 29.46 -16.16
C ALA A 18 32.08 28.96 -14.70
N TYR A 19 33.32 28.60 -14.31
CA TYR A 19 33.73 27.95 -13.05
C TYR A 19 33.92 28.90 -11.87
N GLY A 20 33.80 28.38 -10.63
CA GLY A 20 34.14 29.10 -9.39
C GLY A 20 34.26 28.18 -8.17
N LEU A 21 35.40 27.48 -8.03
CA LEU A 21 35.77 26.81 -6.78
C LEU A 21 36.21 27.86 -5.75
N SER A 22 35.64 27.84 -4.54
CA SER A 22 36.35 28.35 -3.36
C SER A 22 36.06 27.49 -2.12
N ARG A 23 37.14 27.00 -1.50
CA ARG A 23 37.10 26.47 -0.13
C ARG A 23 37.12 27.65 0.82
N PHE A 24 36.20 27.71 1.77
CA PHE A 24 36.42 28.47 3.00
C PHE A 24 36.45 27.50 4.18
N ARG A 25 37.67 27.22 4.67
CA ARG A 25 37.88 26.80 6.05
C ARG A 25 37.72 28.04 6.92
N CYS A 26 36.84 28.00 7.91
CA CYS A 26 36.94 28.86 9.08
C CYS A 26 37.01 27.95 10.32
N LEU A 27 38.17 27.95 10.99
CA LEU A 27 38.26 27.52 12.37
C LEU A 27 38.12 28.76 13.24
N SER A 28 37.20 28.75 14.19
CA SER A 28 37.53 29.01 15.61
C SER A 28 36.33 28.81 16.52
N THR A 29 36.53 28.01 17.57
CA THR A 29 36.02 28.18 18.93
C THR A 29 34.63 28.81 19.14
N SER A 30 33.68 27.99 19.62
CA SER A 30 32.69 28.46 20.58
C SER A 30 32.59 27.47 21.75
N THR A 31 32.64 28.01 22.96
CA THR A 31 32.68 27.28 24.23
C THR A 31 31.32 26.67 24.56
N ALA A 32 31.29 25.40 24.99
CA ALA A 32 30.07 24.74 25.44
C ALA A 32 29.54 25.35 26.75
N PRO A 33 28.28 25.82 26.80
CA PRO A 33 27.63 26.14 28.07
C PRO A 33 27.01 24.87 28.67
N LYS A 34 27.48 24.46 29.86
CA LYS A 34 26.76 23.47 30.69
C LYS A 34 25.38 24.05 31.03
N ARG A 35 24.29 23.40 30.58
CA ARG A 35 22.94 23.72 31.05
C ARG A 35 22.53 22.76 32.16
N HIS A 36 22.05 23.35 33.25
CA HIS A 36 21.64 22.62 34.45
C HIS A 36 20.46 21.70 34.18
N PHE A 37 20.52 20.53 34.79
CA PHE A 37 19.39 19.63 34.97
C PHE A 37 18.41 20.30 35.94
N ASN A 38 17.18 20.62 35.50
CA ASN A 38 16.10 21.01 36.39
C ASN A 38 14.87 20.17 36.06
N SER A 39 14.54 19.27 36.99
CA SER A 39 13.36 18.42 36.92
C SER A 39 12.10 19.26 37.09
N GLN A 40 11.22 19.23 36.08
CA GLN A 40 9.81 19.57 36.26
C GLN A 40 8.97 18.50 35.58
N TYR A 41 8.26 17.72 36.39
CA TYR A 41 7.31 16.70 35.93
C TYR A 41 6.06 17.38 35.35
N GLY A 42 6.09 17.66 34.06
CA GLY A 42 4.87 17.96 33.29
C GLY A 42 4.15 16.67 32.92
N PHE A 43 3.01 16.39 33.56
CA PHE A 43 2.13 15.29 33.17
C PHE A 43 1.53 15.58 31.78
N ILE A 44 2.04 14.90 30.74
CA ILE A 44 1.36 14.83 29.44
C ILE A 44 0.36 13.66 29.50
N LEU A 45 -0.83 13.96 30.02
CA LEU A 45 -2.01 13.12 29.90
C LEU A 45 -2.84 13.63 28.71
N GLY A 46 -2.77 12.94 27.57
CA GLY A 46 -3.62 13.27 26.41
C GLY A 46 -3.04 12.98 25.03
N ALA A 47 -2.89 11.70 24.67
CA ALA A 47 -2.67 11.26 23.28
C ALA A 47 -3.01 9.78 23.02
N THR A 48 -3.09 8.94 24.06
CA THR A 48 -3.22 7.47 23.94
C THR A 48 -4.64 6.94 23.72
N GLY A 49 -5.67 7.79 23.85
CA GLY A 49 -7.06 7.34 23.76
C GLY A 49 -7.49 6.97 22.33
N VAL A 50 -7.12 7.79 21.35
CA VAL A 50 -7.61 7.66 19.96
C VAL A 50 -7.04 6.39 19.30
N THR A 51 -5.73 6.15 19.41
CA THR A 51 -5.08 5.00 18.76
C THR A 51 -5.58 3.65 19.28
N LEU A 52 -5.75 3.48 20.60
CA LEU A 52 -6.33 2.25 21.16
C LEU A 52 -7.78 2.04 20.71
N SER A 53 -8.60 3.11 20.66
CA SER A 53 -10.00 2.98 20.26
C SER A 53 -10.16 2.53 18.82
N THR A 54 -9.48 3.17 17.86
CA THR A 54 -9.64 2.84 16.43
C THR A 54 -9.14 1.43 16.12
N VAL A 55 -8.08 0.97 16.80
CA VAL A 55 -7.52 -0.37 16.61
C VAL A 55 -8.40 -1.45 17.24
N TYR A 56 -8.98 -1.18 18.41
CA TYR A 56 -10.02 -2.05 18.99
C TYR A 56 -11.25 -2.17 18.08
N PHE A 57 -11.67 -1.08 17.43
CA PHE A 57 -12.75 -1.12 16.45
C PHE A 57 -12.35 -1.85 15.16
N LEU A 58 -11.13 -1.65 14.65
CA LEU A 58 -10.59 -2.35 13.48
C LEU A 58 -10.56 -3.87 13.73
N SER A 59 -10.03 -4.30 14.88
CA SER A 59 -10.03 -5.72 15.26
C SER A 59 -11.44 -6.26 15.43
N LYS A 60 -12.35 -5.50 16.06
CA LYS A 60 -13.75 -5.89 16.25
C LYS A 60 -14.52 -6.00 14.93
N SER A 61 -14.17 -5.23 13.90
CA SER A 61 -14.81 -5.32 12.57
C SER A 61 -14.50 -6.62 11.82
N LEU A 62 -13.42 -7.32 12.22
CA LEU A 62 -12.93 -8.55 11.61
C LEU A 62 -13.14 -9.79 12.51
N GLN A 63 -13.48 -9.61 13.78
CA GLN A 63 -13.76 -10.68 14.73
C GLN A 63 -15.21 -11.18 14.63
N SER A 64 -15.37 -12.49 14.48
CA SER A 64 -16.62 -13.20 14.75
C SER A 64 -16.61 -13.73 16.19
N ASP A 65 -17.33 -13.07 17.11
CA ASP A 65 -17.68 -13.37 18.52
C ASP A 65 -16.67 -14.03 19.50
N ASP A 66 -15.74 -14.89 19.06
CA ASP A 66 -14.60 -15.38 19.83
C ASP A 66 -13.38 -14.45 19.66
N ALA A 67 -12.90 -13.90 20.78
CA ALA A 67 -11.74 -13.02 20.85
C ALA A 67 -10.44 -13.77 20.50
N THR A 68 -10.11 -13.80 19.21
CA THR A 68 -8.95 -14.52 18.66
C THR A 68 -7.99 -13.55 17.97
N ASP A 69 -6.69 -13.67 18.30
CA ASP A 69 -5.61 -12.83 17.73
C ASP A 69 -5.25 -13.21 16.27
N SER A 70 -6.07 -14.04 15.60
CA SER A 70 -5.83 -14.46 14.22
C SER A 70 -7.09 -14.99 13.53
N VAL A 71 -7.16 -14.84 12.21
CA VAL A 71 -8.24 -15.32 11.35
C VAL A 71 -7.77 -16.51 10.50
N SER A 72 -8.44 -17.66 10.63
CA SER A 72 -8.21 -18.82 9.76
C SER A 72 -9.04 -18.69 8.48
N VAL A 73 -8.39 -18.58 7.32
CA VAL A 73 -9.07 -18.64 6.01
C VAL A 73 -9.11 -20.05 5.42
N ILE A 74 -8.20 -20.94 5.83
CA ILE A 74 -8.17 -22.35 5.43
C ILE A 74 -7.32 -23.18 6.40
N ASN A 75 -7.85 -24.29 6.89
CA ASN A 75 -7.22 -25.22 7.86
C ASN A 75 -5.90 -25.88 7.38
N SER A 76 -5.39 -25.53 6.20
CA SER A 76 -4.21 -26.14 5.60
C SER A 76 -2.93 -25.32 5.76
N VAL A 77 -3.02 -24.06 6.19
CA VAL A 77 -1.88 -23.18 6.47
C VAL A 77 -2.15 -22.42 7.75
N ASP A 78 -1.14 -21.73 8.28
CA ASP A 78 -1.29 -20.93 9.49
C ASP A 78 -2.30 -19.79 9.30
N ALA A 79 -2.97 -19.43 10.39
CA ALA A 79 -3.89 -18.31 10.43
C ALA A 79 -3.18 -16.97 10.09
N LEU A 80 -3.99 -15.99 9.69
CA LEU A 80 -3.57 -14.62 9.49
C LEU A 80 -3.65 -13.90 10.84
N PRO A 81 -2.54 -13.51 11.49
CA PRO A 81 -2.61 -12.79 12.76
C PRO A 81 -3.30 -11.44 12.58
N MET A 82 -3.91 -10.91 13.63
CA MET A 82 -4.59 -9.61 13.62
C MET A 82 -3.60 -8.44 13.53
N THR A 83 -2.39 -8.60 14.08
CA THR A 83 -1.29 -7.64 13.98
C THR A 83 -0.01 -8.36 13.57
N VAL A 84 0.80 -7.75 12.70
CA VAL A 84 2.13 -8.22 12.30
C VAL A 84 3.16 -7.14 12.60
N LYS A 85 4.29 -7.55 13.18
CA LYS A 85 5.50 -6.72 13.28
C LYS A 85 6.64 -7.31 12.47
N GLU A 86 7.13 -8.49 12.81
CA GLU A 86 8.22 -9.12 12.06
C GLU A 86 7.69 -9.75 10.75
N PRO A 87 8.34 -9.60 9.59
CA PRO A 87 9.65 -8.96 9.34
C PRO A 87 9.56 -7.55 8.71
N LEU A 88 8.57 -6.77 9.16
CA LEU A 88 8.23 -5.43 8.67
C LEU A 88 8.95 -4.35 9.50
N GLN A 89 8.93 -3.11 9.02
CA GLN A 89 9.58 -1.97 9.69
C GLN A 89 8.75 -1.36 10.82
N THR A 90 7.43 -1.56 10.83
CA THR A 90 6.52 -1.10 11.90
C THR A 90 5.44 -2.17 12.20
N ASN A 91 4.52 -1.87 13.11
CA ASN A 91 3.35 -2.70 13.37
C ASN A 91 2.28 -2.45 12.30
N TYR A 92 1.69 -3.52 11.79
CA TYR A 92 0.63 -3.48 10.79
C TYR A 92 -0.59 -4.27 11.29
N ASP A 93 -1.77 -3.67 11.21
CA ASP A 93 -3.04 -4.27 11.64
C ASP A 93 -3.85 -4.76 10.44
N LEU A 94 -4.45 -5.94 10.57
CA LEU A 94 -5.21 -6.60 9.51
C LEU A 94 -6.41 -5.74 9.13
N ILE A 95 -6.62 -5.54 7.83
CA ILE A 95 -7.78 -4.81 7.28
C ILE A 95 -8.62 -5.67 6.34
N GLY A 96 -8.04 -6.68 5.68
CA GLY A 96 -8.81 -7.58 4.84
C GLY A 96 -8.13 -8.89 4.54
N TYR A 97 -8.91 -9.94 4.28
CA TYR A 97 -8.38 -11.29 4.13
C TYR A 97 -9.15 -12.17 3.12
N GLY A 98 -8.49 -13.25 2.69
CA GLY A 98 -9.09 -14.21 1.78
C GLY A 98 -8.12 -15.21 1.17
N ILE A 99 -8.58 -15.87 0.12
CA ILE A 99 -7.79 -16.84 -0.65
C ILE A 99 -7.77 -16.42 -2.12
N ARG A 100 -6.58 -16.44 -2.73
CA ARG A 100 -6.44 -16.32 -4.17
C ARG A 100 -6.72 -17.65 -4.84
N GLU A 101 -7.69 -17.63 -5.74
CA GLU A 101 -8.02 -18.75 -6.64
C GLU A 101 -7.59 -18.43 -8.08
N VAL A 102 -7.23 -19.48 -8.83
CA VAL A 102 -6.93 -19.40 -10.27
C VAL A 102 -7.71 -20.46 -11.06
N SER A 103 -8.01 -20.13 -12.32
CA SER A 103 -8.84 -20.91 -13.26
C SER A 103 -10.29 -21.14 -12.83
N PHE A 104 -11.10 -21.69 -13.73
CA PHE A 104 -12.50 -22.03 -13.48
C PHE A 104 -12.67 -23.15 -12.43
N LEU A 105 -11.63 -23.97 -12.20
CA LEU A 105 -11.62 -25.01 -11.16
C LEU A 105 -11.34 -24.46 -9.75
N LYS A 106 -11.22 -23.13 -9.59
CA LYS A 106 -10.99 -22.47 -8.29
C LYS A 106 -9.77 -23.03 -7.54
N PHE A 107 -8.65 -23.19 -8.25
CA PHE A 107 -7.41 -23.67 -7.62
C PHE A 107 -6.88 -22.63 -6.63
N LYS A 108 -7.04 -22.92 -5.33
CA LYS A 108 -6.47 -22.14 -4.23
C LYS A 108 -4.93 -22.16 -4.31
N VAL A 109 -4.33 -20.98 -4.43
CA VAL A 109 -2.87 -20.78 -4.59
C VAL A 109 -2.24 -20.27 -3.30
N TYR A 110 -2.79 -19.19 -2.75
CA TYR A 110 -2.28 -18.58 -1.52
C TYR A 110 -3.41 -17.96 -0.67
N ALA A 111 -3.23 -17.98 0.64
CA ALA A 111 -3.97 -17.13 1.57
C ALA A 111 -3.36 -15.73 1.54
N LEU A 112 -4.20 -14.70 1.64
CA LEU A 112 -3.80 -13.30 1.61
C LEU A 112 -4.39 -12.60 2.83
N GLY A 113 -3.54 -11.95 3.61
CA GLY A 113 -3.94 -10.88 4.52
C GLY A 113 -3.37 -9.57 4.01
N LEU A 114 -4.21 -8.55 3.96
CA LEU A 114 -3.84 -7.17 3.69
C LEU A 114 -3.94 -6.39 4.99
N TYR A 115 -2.93 -5.56 5.28
CA TYR A 115 -2.78 -4.85 6.54
C TYR A 115 -2.43 -3.38 6.27
N ILE A 116 -2.77 -2.49 7.20
CA ILE A 116 -2.38 -1.07 7.24
C ILE A 116 -1.34 -0.85 8.34
N ALA A 117 -0.40 0.08 8.16
CA ALA A 117 0.47 0.50 9.25
C ALA A 117 -0.36 1.16 10.37
N HIS A 118 -0.13 0.72 11.62
CA HIS A 118 -0.86 1.16 12.80
C HIS A 118 -0.87 2.69 12.95
N ASP A 119 0.29 3.31 12.73
CA ASP A 119 0.51 4.75 12.88
C ASP A 119 -0.19 5.59 11.79
N ASP A 120 -0.59 4.97 10.68
CA ASP A 120 -1.17 5.66 9.51
C ASP A 120 -2.71 5.66 9.54
N VAL A 121 -3.34 4.93 10.48
CA VAL A 121 -4.80 4.90 10.63
C VAL A 121 -5.42 6.31 10.82
N PRO A 122 -4.85 7.23 11.63
CA PRO A 122 -5.36 8.61 11.72
C PRO A 122 -5.23 9.40 10.40
N LEU A 123 -4.22 9.10 9.57
CA LEU A 123 -4.02 9.72 8.28
C LEU A 123 -5.14 9.32 7.30
N VAL A 124 -5.59 8.05 7.33
CA VAL A 124 -6.75 7.57 6.54
C VAL A 124 -7.98 8.44 6.78
N SER A 125 -8.37 8.63 8.04
CA SER A 125 -9.56 9.41 8.41
C SER A 125 -9.43 10.89 8.04
N SER A 126 -8.21 11.42 7.98
CA SER A 126 -7.95 12.78 7.49
C SER A 126 -8.04 12.91 5.96
N ILE A 127 -7.65 11.87 5.20
CA ILE A 127 -7.73 11.85 3.73
C ILE A 127 -9.18 11.62 3.29
N LEU A 128 -9.85 10.63 3.86
CA LEU A 128 -11.21 10.21 3.48
C LEU A 128 -12.31 11.03 4.16
N ASN A 129 -12.02 12.27 4.55
CA ASN A 129 -12.96 13.14 5.28
C ASN A 129 -14.23 13.48 4.47
N SER A 130 -15.31 13.90 5.16
CA SER A 130 -16.61 14.18 4.50
C SER A 130 -16.51 15.18 3.35
N LYS A 131 -15.71 16.24 3.47
CA LYS A 131 -15.54 17.24 2.40
C LYS A 131 -14.94 16.64 1.13
N PHE A 132 -14.02 15.67 1.26
CA PHE A 132 -13.49 14.95 0.11
C PHE A 132 -14.54 14.04 -0.52
N LEU A 133 -15.35 13.34 0.30
CA LEU A 133 -16.43 12.49 -0.19
C LEU A 133 -17.54 13.29 -0.90
N GLU A 134 -17.92 14.45 -0.36
CA GLU A 134 -18.95 15.34 -0.93
C GLU A 134 -18.59 15.82 -2.34
N SER A 135 -17.30 16.01 -2.64
CA SER A 135 -16.82 16.47 -3.96
C SER A 135 -17.09 15.51 -5.13
N PHE A 136 -17.52 14.27 -4.86
CA PHE A 136 -17.91 13.29 -5.88
C PHE A 136 -19.41 13.30 -6.21
N TYR A 137 -20.24 14.03 -5.46
CA TYR A 137 -21.71 13.93 -5.51
C TYR A 137 -22.43 15.29 -5.63
N GLU A 138 -21.72 16.37 -5.97
CA GLU A 138 -22.27 17.75 -5.97
C GLU A 138 -23.44 17.97 -6.95
N ASP A 139 -23.58 17.15 -7.99
CA ASP A 139 -24.63 17.27 -9.02
C ASP A 139 -25.96 16.56 -8.67
N ASP A 140 -25.97 15.62 -7.70
CA ASP A 140 -27.16 14.83 -7.35
C ASP A 140 -27.92 15.46 -6.16
N VAL A 141 -28.54 16.62 -6.41
CA VAL A 141 -29.41 17.32 -5.44
C VAL A 141 -30.77 16.62 -5.34
N ASN A 142 -30.76 15.41 -4.77
CA ASN A 142 -31.92 14.82 -4.09
C ASN A 142 -31.59 14.71 -2.59
N SER A 143 -32.35 15.46 -1.79
CA SER A 143 -32.00 15.89 -0.43
C SER A 143 -32.13 14.82 0.66
N GLU A 144 -31.68 13.59 0.40
CA GLU A 144 -31.70 12.48 1.37
C GLU A 144 -30.32 12.15 1.97
N ASN A 145 -29.21 12.55 1.32
CA ASN A 145 -27.85 12.20 1.77
C ASN A 145 -27.21 13.21 2.75
N GLN A 146 -27.77 14.41 2.92
CA GLN A 146 -27.16 15.49 3.73
C GLN A 146 -27.18 15.25 5.25
N ASN A 147 -27.93 14.26 5.75
CA ASN A 147 -28.00 13.90 7.18
C ASN A 147 -27.39 12.53 7.50
N LYS A 148 -26.67 11.92 6.55
CA LYS A 148 -26.05 10.60 6.75
C LYS A 148 -24.79 10.70 7.59
N LYS A 149 -24.54 9.68 8.41
CA LYS A 149 -23.29 9.59 9.17
C LYS A 149 -22.13 9.43 8.19
N HIS A 150 -20.98 10.01 8.52
CA HIS A 150 -19.76 9.95 7.71
C HIS A 150 -19.46 8.53 7.17
N SER A 151 -19.59 7.53 8.04
CA SER A 151 -19.36 6.11 7.74
C SER A 151 -20.32 5.53 6.69
N GLU A 152 -21.56 6.02 6.58
CA GLU A 152 -22.50 5.59 5.54
C GLU A 152 -22.09 6.16 4.17
N ASN A 153 -21.76 7.46 4.11
CA ASN A 153 -21.28 8.11 2.88
C ASN A 153 -19.97 7.47 2.40
N LEU A 154 -19.04 7.16 3.31
CA LEU A 154 -17.80 6.45 3.00
C LEU A 154 -18.05 5.03 2.51
N SER A 155 -19.02 4.31 3.09
CA SER A 155 -19.41 2.97 2.64
C SER A 155 -19.98 2.97 1.22
N VAL A 156 -20.82 3.96 0.89
CA VAL A 156 -21.34 4.17 -0.48
C VAL A 156 -20.19 4.50 -1.46
N ALA A 157 -19.33 5.45 -1.11
CA ALA A 157 -18.21 5.87 -1.96
C ALA A 157 -17.16 4.76 -2.19
N LEU A 158 -16.89 3.94 -1.18
CA LEU A 158 -16.07 2.74 -1.32
C LEU A 158 -16.78 1.62 -2.09
N SER A 159 -18.11 1.62 -2.16
CA SER A 159 -18.87 0.61 -2.94
C SER A 159 -18.86 0.89 -4.45
N ASP A 160 -18.85 2.16 -4.86
CA ASP A 160 -18.69 2.56 -6.27
C ASP A 160 -17.27 2.20 -6.79
N PRO A 161 -17.11 1.44 -7.89
CA PRO A 161 -15.79 1.05 -8.41
C PRO A 161 -14.89 2.21 -8.87
N ASN A 162 -15.46 3.30 -9.40
CA ASN A 162 -14.70 4.44 -9.90
C ASN A 162 -14.26 5.34 -8.74
N VAL A 163 -15.19 5.68 -7.83
CA VAL A 163 -14.88 6.48 -6.64
C VAL A 163 -13.92 5.71 -5.73
N SER A 164 -14.16 4.42 -5.48
CA SER A 164 -13.25 3.57 -4.71
C SER A 164 -11.84 3.52 -5.29
N ASN A 165 -11.67 3.47 -6.62
CA ASN A 165 -10.34 3.55 -7.24
C ASN A 165 -9.63 4.87 -6.88
N ILE A 166 -10.34 6.00 -6.95
CA ILE A 166 -9.82 7.32 -6.62
C ILE A 166 -9.50 7.43 -5.12
N LEU A 167 -10.39 6.99 -4.23
CA LEU A 167 -10.17 7.04 -2.77
C LEU A 167 -8.92 6.22 -2.37
N ILE A 168 -8.83 4.97 -2.85
CA ILE A 168 -7.70 4.08 -2.60
C ILE A 168 -6.39 4.63 -3.18
N LYS A 169 -6.42 5.17 -4.40
CA LYS A 169 -5.27 5.85 -4.97
C LYS A 169 -4.81 7.00 -4.08
N ASN A 170 -5.72 7.85 -3.61
CA ASN A 170 -5.36 8.98 -2.74
C ASN A 170 -4.73 8.53 -1.41
N LEU A 171 -5.18 7.43 -0.80
CA LEU A 171 -4.51 6.84 0.37
C LEU A 171 -3.05 6.50 0.06
N ILE A 172 -2.82 5.75 -1.02
CA ILE A 172 -1.47 5.30 -1.41
C ILE A 172 -0.60 6.50 -1.82
N SER A 173 -1.10 7.41 -2.66
CA SER A 173 -0.33 8.59 -3.10
C SER A 173 -0.04 9.58 -1.97
N SER A 174 -0.81 9.56 -0.88
CA SER A 174 -0.62 10.42 0.31
C SER A 174 0.27 9.80 1.40
N GLY A 175 0.87 8.63 1.15
CA GLY A 175 1.85 8.02 2.05
C GLY A 175 1.28 7.02 3.07
N VAL A 176 0.02 6.58 2.92
CA VAL A 176 -0.50 5.48 3.77
C VAL A 176 0.20 4.18 3.38
N ARG A 177 0.84 3.55 4.36
CA ARG A 177 1.59 2.31 4.20
C ARG A 177 0.68 1.10 4.41
N PHE A 178 0.78 0.15 3.50
CA PHE A 178 0.10 -1.14 3.55
C PHE A 178 1.11 -2.28 3.44
N THR A 179 0.73 -3.48 3.85
CA THR A 179 1.48 -4.70 3.50
C THR A 179 0.55 -5.82 3.05
N ALA A 180 0.98 -6.57 2.03
CA ALA A 180 0.33 -7.81 1.62
C ALA A 180 1.13 -9.00 2.12
N ARG A 181 0.59 -9.72 3.12
CA ARG A 181 1.13 -11.00 3.62
C ARG A 181 0.49 -12.15 2.84
N ILE A 182 1.32 -12.86 2.09
CA ILE A 182 0.92 -13.95 1.20
C ILE A 182 1.46 -15.27 1.77
N CYS A 183 0.57 -16.22 2.08
CA CYS A 183 0.93 -17.54 2.58
C CYS A 183 0.61 -18.62 1.54
N ALA A 184 1.63 -19.38 1.11
CA ALA A 184 1.49 -20.38 0.06
C ALA A 184 0.65 -21.60 0.52
N ILE A 185 -0.50 -21.84 -0.11
CA ILE A 185 -1.37 -23.00 0.21
C ILE A 185 -0.80 -24.30 -0.40
N ARG A 186 0.08 -24.19 -1.38
CA ARG A 186 0.72 -25.30 -2.11
C ARG A 186 2.20 -25.00 -2.33
N ASN A 187 2.99 -26.03 -2.65
CA ASN A 187 4.37 -25.83 -3.09
C ASN A 187 4.39 -25.03 -4.40
N THR A 188 5.22 -24.00 -4.45
CA THR A 188 5.41 -23.08 -5.57
C THR A 188 6.83 -22.53 -5.53
N ASP A 189 7.12 -21.51 -6.33
CA ASP A 189 8.35 -20.74 -6.25
C ASP A 189 8.07 -19.24 -6.39
N LEU A 190 9.12 -18.45 -6.12
CA LEU A 190 9.06 -17.00 -6.22
C LEU A 190 8.94 -16.48 -7.66
N SER A 191 9.28 -17.28 -8.68
CA SER A 191 9.10 -16.89 -10.09
C SER A 191 7.63 -16.87 -10.51
N HIS A 192 6.86 -17.87 -10.10
CA HIS A 192 5.40 -17.90 -10.31
C HIS A 192 4.70 -16.72 -9.61
N LEU A 193 5.16 -16.37 -8.40
CA LEU A 193 4.60 -15.25 -7.65
C LEU A 193 4.97 -13.89 -8.28
N ARG A 194 6.24 -13.70 -8.65
CA ARG A 194 6.77 -12.57 -9.43
C ARG A 194 5.93 -12.32 -10.69
N ASP A 195 5.75 -13.36 -11.51
CA ASP A 195 5.00 -13.25 -12.76
C ASP A 195 3.51 -13.00 -12.52
N GLY A 196 2.97 -13.51 -11.39
CA GLY A 196 1.65 -13.17 -10.88
C GLY A 196 1.49 -11.68 -10.57
N PHE A 197 2.46 -11.05 -9.89
CA PHE A 197 2.45 -9.61 -9.61
C PHE A 197 2.59 -8.77 -10.88
N ILE A 198 3.57 -9.09 -11.75
CA ILE A 198 3.78 -8.39 -13.03
C ILE A 198 2.51 -8.45 -13.88
N ARG A 199 1.85 -9.61 -13.97
CA ARG A 199 0.58 -9.74 -14.69
C ARG A 199 -0.55 -8.95 -14.03
N THR A 200 -0.55 -8.85 -12.70
CA THR A 200 -1.54 -8.05 -11.96
C THR A 200 -1.39 -6.57 -12.28
N ILE A 201 -0.17 -6.02 -12.16
CA ILE A 201 0.15 -4.63 -12.51
C ILE A 201 -0.20 -4.33 -13.97
N LYS A 202 0.18 -5.18 -14.92
CA LYS A 202 -0.12 -5.00 -16.36
C LYS A 202 -1.62 -5.10 -16.70
N ASN A 203 -2.40 -5.77 -15.87
CA ASN A 203 -3.85 -5.90 -16.06
C ASN A 203 -4.63 -4.73 -15.48
N ASN A 204 -4.06 -3.96 -14.54
CA ASN A 204 -4.67 -2.77 -13.96
C ASN A 204 -5.09 -1.78 -15.09
N PRO A 205 -6.32 -1.24 -15.08
CA PRO A 205 -6.74 -0.23 -16.05
C PRO A 205 -5.83 1.00 -16.13
N ASN A 206 -5.27 1.47 -15.01
CA ASN A 206 -4.40 2.64 -14.93
C ASN A 206 -3.04 2.40 -15.63
N TYR A 207 -2.48 1.17 -15.55
CA TYR A 207 -1.31 0.78 -16.37
C TYR A 207 -1.57 0.97 -17.87
N LYS A 208 -2.79 0.61 -18.34
CA LYS A 208 -3.17 0.75 -19.75
C LYS A 208 -3.44 2.20 -20.17
N LYS A 209 -3.70 3.11 -19.22
CA LYS A 209 -3.78 4.56 -19.47
C LYS A 209 -2.37 5.10 -19.67
N ILE A 210 -1.50 4.92 -18.67
CA ILE A 210 -0.08 5.33 -18.68
C ILE A 210 0.64 4.88 -19.97
N MET A 211 0.49 3.62 -20.36
CA MET A 211 1.14 3.07 -21.57
C MET A 211 0.59 3.62 -22.91
N LYS A 212 -0.51 4.37 -22.90
CA LYS A 212 -1.12 5.01 -24.09
C LYS A 212 -0.89 6.52 -24.14
N GLU A 213 -0.27 7.11 -23.14
CA GLU A 213 -0.04 8.55 -23.08
C GLU A 213 1.00 9.00 -24.12
N LYS A 214 0.90 10.26 -24.55
CA LYS A 214 1.82 10.82 -25.56
C LYS A 214 3.20 11.09 -24.96
N ASP A 215 3.24 11.51 -23.70
CA ASP A 215 4.47 11.50 -22.93
C ASP A 215 4.73 10.06 -22.46
N GLN A 216 5.97 9.61 -22.62
CA GLN A 216 6.40 8.25 -22.28
C GLN A 216 7.21 8.22 -20.97
N ASN A 217 7.35 9.36 -20.26
CA ASN A 217 8.08 9.45 -19.00
C ASN A 217 7.53 8.47 -17.94
N GLU A 218 6.22 8.49 -17.66
CA GLU A 218 5.60 7.56 -16.72
C GLU A 218 5.62 6.10 -17.21
N ALA A 219 5.44 5.87 -18.51
CA ALA A 219 5.54 4.55 -19.10
C ALA A 219 6.94 3.94 -18.90
N ASN A 220 8.01 4.72 -19.16
CA ASN A 220 9.40 4.30 -18.95
C ASN A 220 9.69 4.00 -17.46
N ARG A 221 9.18 4.84 -16.55
CA ARG A 221 9.26 4.61 -15.10
C ARG A 221 8.62 3.29 -14.68
N VAL A 222 7.39 3.04 -15.09
CA VAL A 222 6.67 1.78 -14.81
C VAL A 222 7.39 0.57 -15.41
N ILE A 223 7.96 0.69 -16.61
CA ILE A 223 8.77 -0.38 -17.22
C ILE A 223 10.00 -0.69 -16.35
N HIS A 224 10.76 0.34 -15.94
CA HIS A 224 11.93 0.18 -15.08
C HIS A 224 11.57 -0.45 -13.73
N GLY A 225 10.51 0.02 -13.07
CA GLY A 225 10.04 -0.58 -11.81
C GLY A 225 9.57 -2.03 -11.94
N LEU A 226 9.01 -2.42 -13.09
CA LEU A 226 8.68 -3.82 -13.38
C LEU A 226 9.91 -4.70 -13.61
N ASP A 227 11.00 -4.14 -14.14
CA ASP A 227 12.29 -4.84 -14.25
C ASP A 227 12.98 -4.97 -12.88
N GLU A 228 12.93 -3.93 -12.05
CA GLU A 228 13.43 -4.02 -10.67
C GLU A 228 12.64 -5.04 -9.83
N LEU A 229 11.30 -5.09 -9.97
CA LEU A 229 10.46 -6.13 -9.36
C LEU A 229 10.88 -7.54 -9.80
N ARG A 230 11.28 -7.73 -11.08
CA ARG A 230 11.81 -9.02 -11.53
C ARG A 230 13.12 -9.33 -10.81
N ASP A 231 14.03 -8.38 -10.73
CA ASP A 231 15.36 -8.57 -10.16
C ASP A 231 15.35 -8.79 -8.64
N VAL A 232 14.43 -8.17 -7.91
CA VAL A 232 14.21 -8.45 -6.47
C VAL A 232 13.84 -9.93 -6.27
N PHE A 233 12.89 -10.45 -7.05
CA PHE A 233 12.47 -11.85 -6.94
C PHE A 233 13.52 -12.84 -7.50
N ASN A 234 14.25 -12.47 -8.55
CA ASN A 234 15.31 -13.29 -9.14
C ASN A 234 16.53 -13.48 -8.22
N ARG A 235 16.84 -12.48 -7.36
CA ARG A 235 17.88 -12.58 -6.32
C ARG A 235 17.60 -13.70 -5.30
N ALA A 236 16.32 -14.04 -5.10
CA ALA A 236 15.90 -15.08 -4.18
C ALA A 236 15.72 -16.44 -4.88
N LYS A 237 16.81 -17.22 -4.98
CA LYS A 237 16.77 -18.63 -5.43
C LYS A 237 16.12 -19.54 -4.37
N VAL A 238 14.82 -19.37 -4.16
CA VAL A 238 14.06 -19.96 -3.05
C VAL A 238 12.80 -20.64 -3.59
N SER A 239 12.65 -21.93 -3.29
CA SER A 239 11.38 -22.64 -3.48
C SER A 239 10.48 -22.36 -2.27
N ALA A 240 9.27 -21.88 -2.54
CA ALA A 240 8.26 -21.59 -1.53
C ALA A 240 7.43 -22.85 -1.30
N ARG A 241 7.80 -23.65 -0.29
CA ARG A 241 6.94 -24.76 0.18
C ARG A 241 5.60 -24.22 0.68
N LYS A 242 4.60 -25.09 0.73
CA LYS A 242 3.36 -24.84 1.49
C LYS A 242 3.67 -24.26 2.88
N ASN A 243 2.87 -23.30 3.31
CA ASN A 243 3.06 -22.43 4.48
C ASN A 243 4.18 -21.37 4.38
N SER A 244 4.96 -21.29 3.29
CA SER A 244 5.94 -20.19 3.14
C SER A 244 5.23 -18.84 2.95
N LEU A 245 5.81 -17.79 3.51
CA LEU A 245 5.29 -16.43 3.53
C LEU A 245 6.09 -15.51 2.62
N VAL A 246 5.40 -14.58 1.97
CA VAL A 246 5.98 -13.42 1.28
C VAL A 246 5.27 -12.18 1.75
N TYR A 247 6.03 -11.15 2.09
CA TYR A 247 5.57 -9.84 2.51
C TYR A 247 5.94 -8.83 1.44
N MET A 248 4.93 -8.08 0.96
CA MET A 248 5.10 -6.93 0.08
C MET A 248 4.73 -5.70 0.91
N GLU A 249 5.72 -5.05 1.52
CA GLU A 249 5.55 -3.92 2.44
C GLU A 249 5.75 -2.60 1.69
N ILE A 250 4.82 -1.65 1.84
CA ILE A 250 5.03 -0.26 1.42
C ILE A 250 5.81 0.46 2.52
N ASP A 251 6.99 0.99 2.20
CA ASP A 251 7.79 1.81 3.12
C ASP A 251 7.46 3.30 3.07
N GLU A 252 8.11 4.08 3.94
CA GLU A 252 7.97 5.54 4.06
C GLU A 252 8.25 6.36 2.77
N ASN A 253 8.85 5.75 1.74
CA ASN A 253 9.10 6.37 0.44
C ASN A 253 8.10 5.90 -0.64
N GLN A 254 7.06 5.16 -0.24
CA GLN A 254 6.14 4.42 -1.09
C GLN A 254 6.81 3.37 -1.99
N TYR A 255 7.95 2.83 -1.56
CA TYR A 255 8.64 1.73 -2.23
C TYR A 255 8.16 0.37 -1.69
N ILE A 256 8.18 -0.67 -2.53
CA ILE A 256 7.85 -2.04 -2.05
C ILE A 256 9.11 -2.72 -1.53
N ARG A 257 9.20 -2.91 -0.22
CA ARG A 257 10.15 -3.82 0.42
C ARG A 257 9.62 -5.25 0.37
N VAL A 258 10.48 -6.20 -0.01
CA VAL A 258 10.09 -7.60 -0.15
C VAL A 258 10.88 -8.47 0.81
N SER A 259 10.14 -9.19 1.67
CA SER A 259 10.68 -10.16 2.64
C SER A 259 10.02 -11.52 2.43
N VAL A 260 10.81 -12.60 2.57
CA VAL A 260 10.37 -13.98 2.36
C VAL A 260 10.73 -14.82 3.59
N GLN A 261 9.76 -15.59 4.08
CA GLN A 261 9.95 -16.53 5.18
C GLN A 261 9.57 -17.94 4.71
N THR A 262 10.54 -18.84 4.63
CA THR A 262 10.31 -20.18 4.07
C THR A 262 9.84 -21.17 5.13
N ALA A 263 8.93 -22.05 4.75
CA ALA A 263 8.56 -23.20 5.56
C ALA A 263 9.46 -24.43 5.26
N ASP A 264 9.78 -25.18 6.32
CA ASP A 264 10.43 -26.49 6.22
C ASP A 264 9.44 -27.59 5.79
N LYS A 265 9.86 -28.86 5.86
CA LYS A 265 9.00 -30.01 5.52
C LYS A 265 7.86 -30.27 6.51
N ASN A 266 7.96 -29.72 7.72
CA ASN A 266 6.98 -29.83 8.79
C ASN A 266 6.03 -28.62 8.85
N GLY A 267 6.21 -27.64 7.95
CA GLY A 267 5.45 -26.38 7.95
C GLY A 267 6.04 -25.30 8.87
N LYS A 268 7.13 -25.56 9.59
CA LYS A 268 7.76 -24.59 10.49
C LYS A 268 8.51 -23.52 9.68
N HIS A 269 8.29 -22.27 10.03
CA HIS A 269 8.99 -21.13 9.44
C HIS A 269 10.47 -21.10 9.85
N ASN A 270 11.33 -20.81 8.88
CA ASN A 270 12.70 -20.37 9.09
C ASN A 270 12.75 -18.87 9.43
N GLU A 271 13.95 -18.35 9.69
CA GLU A 271 14.14 -16.90 9.81
C GLU A 271 13.68 -16.15 8.54
N PRO A 272 13.03 -14.99 8.68
CA PRO A 272 12.64 -14.17 7.55
C PRO A 272 13.86 -13.53 6.88
N ARG A 273 13.82 -13.41 5.56
CA ARG A 273 14.88 -12.84 4.75
C ARG A 273 14.34 -11.72 3.88
N PHE A 274 14.86 -10.50 4.08
CA PHE A 274 14.73 -9.42 3.11
C PHE A 274 15.45 -9.78 1.79
N ILE A 275 14.79 -9.58 0.64
CA ILE A 275 15.32 -9.94 -0.68
C ILE A 275 15.52 -8.74 -1.61
N GLY A 276 14.94 -7.58 -1.31
CA GLY A 276 15.17 -6.33 -2.01
C GLY A 276 14.00 -5.35 -1.91
N THR A 277 14.18 -4.18 -2.52
CA THR A 277 13.19 -3.10 -2.60
C THR A 277 12.93 -2.74 -4.07
N VAL A 278 11.70 -2.36 -4.40
CA VAL A 278 11.28 -1.79 -5.69
C VAL A 278 10.99 -0.31 -5.50
N HIS A 279 11.80 0.56 -6.11
CA HIS A 279 11.89 1.99 -5.82
C HIS A 279 11.04 2.87 -6.77
N GLU A 280 9.97 2.32 -7.34
CA GLU A 280 9.07 3.05 -8.24
C GLU A 280 7.63 3.07 -7.67
N PRO A 281 7.19 4.21 -7.08
CA PRO A 281 5.86 4.34 -6.49
C PRO A 281 4.69 4.06 -7.44
N LEU A 282 4.85 4.27 -8.76
CA LEU A 282 3.81 3.90 -9.73
C LEU A 282 3.58 2.37 -9.79
N VAL A 283 4.61 1.56 -9.55
CA VAL A 283 4.47 0.10 -9.43
C VAL A 283 3.79 -0.28 -8.11
N THR A 284 4.08 0.44 -7.03
CA THR A 284 3.39 0.32 -5.74
C THR A 284 1.90 0.59 -5.87
N GLU A 285 1.53 1.75 -6.45
CA GLU A 285 0.15 2.16 -6.68
C GLU A 285 -0.61 1.13 -7.52
N LEU A 286 -0.09 0.78 -8.71
CA LEU A 286 -0.77 -0.16 -9.62
C LEU A 286 -0.96 -1.56 -9.01
N LEU A 287 -0.04 -2.02 -8.15
CA LEU A 287 -0.17 -3.29 -7.44
C LEU A 287 -1.23 -3.21 -6.32
N PHE A 288 -1.17 -2.18 -5.47
CA PHE A 288 -2.07 -2.08 -4.32
C PHE A 288 -3.50 -1.67 -4.68
N GLU A 289 -3.69 -0.82 -5.70
CA GLU A 289 -5.00 -0.60 -6.34
C GLU A 289 -5.66 -1.93 -6.74
N SER A 290 -4.88 -2.90 -7.24
CA SER A 290 -5.40 -4.19 -7.70
C SER A 290 -5.94 -5.07 -6.56
N TYR A 291 -5.54 -4.83 -5.31
CA TYR A 291 -6.14 -5.46 -4.12
C TYR A 291 -7.35 -4.69 -3.60
N LEU A 292 -7.24 -3.35 -3.58
CA LEU A 292 -8.09 -2.46 -2.80
C LEU A 292 -9.21 -1.80 -3.62
N GLY A 293 -8.84 -1.12 -4.71
CA GLY A 293 -9.69 -0.16 -5.42
C GLY A 293 -10.00 -0.53 -6.88
N ALA A 294 -9.71 -1.76 -7.31
CA ALA A 294 -10.03 -2.21 -8.65
C ALA A 294 -11.49 -2.70 -8.76
N GLU A 295 -12.17 -2.35 -9.86
CA GLU A 295 -13.49 -2.87 -10.27
C GLU A 295 -13.50 -4.42 -10.33
N LYS A 296 -12.37 -5.01 -10.71
CA LYS A 296 -12.14 -6.46 -10.74
C LYS A 296 -10.98 -6.79 -9.80
N PRO A 297 -11.20 -6.85 -8.48
CA PRO A 297 -10.14 -7.00 -7.48
C PRO A 297 -9.45 -8.36 -7.59
N LEU A 298 -8.21 -8.42 -7.13
CA LEU A 298 -7.42 -9.64 -7.19
C LEU A 298 -7.98 -10.79 -6.33
N VAL A 299 -8.62 -10.44 -5.21
CA VAL A 299 -9.36 -11.33 -4.31
C VAL A 299 -10.56 -10.54 -3.77
N LYS A 300 -11.79 -10.89 -4.17
CA LYS A 300 -12.99 -10.10 -3.86
C LYS A 300 -13.24 -9.95 -2.35
N SER A 301 -13.09 -11.03 -1.58
CA SER A 301 -13.30 -10.99 -0.12
C SER A 301 -12.32 -10.06 0.60
N VAL A 302 -11.08 -9.92 0.12
CA VAL A 302 -10.08 -9.00 0.68
C VAL A 302 -10.51 -7.56 0.45
N GLN A 303 -11.03 -7.24 -0.74
CA GLN A 303 -11.59 -5.92 -1.02
C GLN A 303 -12.82 -5.64 -0.14
N GLU A 304 -13.77 -6.57 -0.05
CA GLU A 304 -15.00 -6.40 0.74
C GLU A 304 -14.70 -6.21 2.24
N THR A 305 -13.85 -7.05 2.83
CA THR A 305 -13.42 -6.91 4.23
C THR A 305 -12.64 -5.61 4.45
N CYS A 306 -11.74 -5.23 3.52
CA CYS A 306 -11.00 -3.98 3.64
C CYS A 306 -11.88 -2.73 3.57
N LYS A 307 -12.94 -2.72 2.74
CA LYS A 307 -13.88 -1.60 2.70
C LYS A 307 -14.57 -1.41 4.05
N ASN A 308 -15.03 -2.50 4.67
CA ASN A 308 -15.63 -2.45 6.00
C ASN A 308 -14.64 -1.92 7.06
N SER A 309 -13.40 -2.44 7.07
CA SER A 309 -12.35 -2.00 7.98
C SER A 309 -12.00 -0.53 7.85
N LEU A 310 -11.93 -0.01 6.60
CA LEU A 310 -11.70 1.42 6.34
C LEU A 310 -12.88 2.29 6.81
N VAL A 311 -14.13 1.85 6.61
CA VAL A 311 -15.31 2.53 7.16
C VAL A 311 -15.25 2.57 8.68
N THR A 312 -14.92 1.45 9.33
CA THR A 312 -14.77 1.39 10.80
C THR A 312 -13.63 2.26 11.31
N ALA A 313 -12.50 2.35 10.60
CA ALA A 313 -11.37 3.22 10.97
C ALA A 313 -11.70 4.73 10.93
N CYS A 314 -12.68 5.12 10.10
CA CYS A 314 -13.14 6.50 9.94
C CYS A 314 -14.43 6.83 10.72
N SER A 315 -14.97 5.87 11.50
CA SER A 315 -16.22 6.00 12.27
C SER A 315 -16.03 6.59 13.67
#